data_AF-A0A8J2PWC4-F1
#
_entry.id   AF-A0A8J2PWC4-F1
#
_cell.length_a   1.000
_cell.length_b   1.000
_cell.length_c   1.000
_cell.angle_alpha   90.00
_cell.angle_beta   90.00
_cell.angle_gamma   90.00
#
_symmetry.space_group_name_H-M   'P 1'
#
loop_
_entity.id
_entity.type
_entity.pdbx_description
1 polymer ?
#
loop_
_entity_poly.entity_id
_entity_poly.type
_entity_poly.pdbx_seq_one_letter_code
_entity_poly.pdbx_strand_id
1 'polypeptide(L)'
;MALKLEDLLNKKKEPGSSILDLSKIKIKSKEEFEKYYDKIPEFKIRPEKVRYDDYRMRDTDFSFTFNKKEAKNITKHEFTYADPIPASMRSVRLEDLAAVDINWRMLTMARPNNKLEEDIFSRIVELGKLRLNTQKFEAKVLASTANAAPGSQSNATLANMGIIVSKNKRGVT
;
A
#
# COMPACT_ATOMS: atom_id res chain seq x y z
N MET A 1 -21.74 0.27 -59.27
CA MET A 1 -21.47 -1.11 -58.81
C MET A 1 -22.02 -1.22 -57.40
N ALA A 2 -23.10 -1.97 -57.24
CA ALA A 2 -23.81 -2.12 -55.97
C ALA A 2 -23.00 -3.02 -55.03
N LEU A 3 -22.61 -2.49 -53.87
CA LEU A 3 -22.04 -3.27 -52.77
C LEU A 3 -23.14 -4.21 -52.27
N LYS A 4 -23.06 -5.50 -52.62
CA LYS A 4 -23.98 -6.53 -52.14
C LYS A 4 -23.86 -6.63 -50.63
N LEU A 5 -24.95 -6.31 -49.92
CA LEU A 5 -25.11 -6.48 -48.47
C LEU A 5 -24.86 -7.92 -47.97
N GLU A 6 -24.81 -8.87 -48.91
CA GLU A 6 -24.54 -10.29 -48.68
C GLU A 6 -23.12 -10.55 -48.14
N ASP A 7 -22.12 -9.72 -48.48
CA ASP A 7 -20.73 -9.89 -48.01
C ASP A 7 -20.51 -9.36 -46.58
N LEU A 8 -21.37 -8.48 -46.07
CA LEU A 8 -21.30 -7.95 -44.70
C LEU A 8 -22.00 -8.85 -43.67
N LEU A 9 -22.96 -9.66 -44.12
CA LEU A 9 -23.64 -10.68 -43.31
C LEU A 9 -22.88 -12.01 -43.23
N ASN A 10 -21.90 -12.24 -44.11
CA ASN A 10 -21.04 -13.42 -44.11
C ASN A 10 -19.75 -13.22 -43.28
N LYS A 11 -19.81 -12.42 -42.20
CA LYS A 11 -18.86 -12.63 -41.09
C LYS A 11 -19.08 -14.06 -40.62
N LYS A 12 -18.13 -14.93 -41.01
CA LYS A 12 -17.99 -16.30 -40.51
C LYS A 12 -18.46 -16.29 -39.07
N LYS A 13 -19.61 -16.92 -38.81
CA LYS A 13 -19.93 -17.41 -37.47
C LYS A 13 -18.71 -18.23 -37.12
N GLU A 14 -17.81 -17.66 -36.31
CA GLU A 14 -16.91 -18.47 -35.53
C GLU A 14 -17.80 -19.55 -34.92
N PRO A 15 -17.42 -20.84 -34.98
CA PRO A 15 -18.18 -21.89 -34.32
C PRO A 15 -18.00 -21.75 -32.80
N GLY A 16 -18.35 -20.59 -32.25
CA GLY A 16 -18.67 -20.38 -30.85
C GLY A 16 -19.99 -21.08 -30.62
N SER A 17 -19.88 -22.40 -30.43
CA SER A 17 -20.69 -23.19 -29.51
C SER A 17 -21.77 -22.35 -28.83
N SER A 18 -23.04 -22.63 -29.15
CA SER A 18 -24.16 -22.23 -28.29
C SER A 18 -23.72 -22.44 -26.85
N ILE A 19 -23.56 -21.34 -26.08
CA ILE A 19 -23.08 -21.40 -24.70
C ILE A 19 -23.96 -22.42 -23.98
N LEU A 20 -23.36 -23.52 -23.53
CA LEU A 20 -24.08 -24.58 -22.86
C LEU A 20 -24.50 -24.06 -21.48
N ASP A 21 -25.75 -23.60 -21.38
CA ASP A 21 -26.29 -23.07 -20.13
C ASP A 21 -26.64 -24.21 -19.17
N LEU A 22 -25.78 -24.41 -18.16
CA LEU A 22 -25.95 -25.41 -17.10
C LEU A 22 -26.56 -24.81 -15.81
N SER A 23 -26.95 -23.54 -15.80
CA SER A 23 -27.35 -22.80 -14.58
C SER A 23 -28.58 -23.36 -13.86
N LYS A 24 -29.46 -24.06 -14.58
CA LYS A 24 -30.72 -24.61 -14.05
C LYS A 24 -30.61 -26.04 -13.53
N ILE A 25 -29.45 -26.68 -13.65
CA ILE A 25 -29.25 -28.09 -13.29
C ILE A 25 -28.85 -28.20 -11.81
N LYS A 26 -29.58 -29.01 -11.03
CA LYS A 26 -29.25 -29.34 -9.63
C LYS A 26 -28.70 -30.76 -9.57
N ILE A 27 -27.40 -30.88 -9.36
CA ILE A 27 -26.68 -32.16 -9.31
C ILE A 27 -26.95 -32.84 -7.96
N LYS A 28 -27.37 -34.11 -7.97
CA LYS A 28 -27.64 -34.88 -6.73
C LYS A 28 -26.72 -36.08 -6.55
N SER A 29 -26.14 -36.61 -7.62
CA SER A 29 -25.23 -37.76 -7.58
C SER A 29 -23.87 -37.44 -8.22
N LYS A 30 -22.84 -38.21 -7.85
CA LYS A 30 -21.47 -38.03 -8.36
C LYS A 30 -21.35 -38.35 -9.86
N GLU A 31 -22.12 -39.32 -10.34
CA GLU A 31 -22.13 -39.75 -11.74
C GLU A 31 -22.76 -38.68 -12.65
N GLU A 32 -23.78 -37.98 -12.16
CA GLU A 32 -24.37 -36.83 -12.86
C GLU A 32 -23.37 -35.68 -12.99
N PHE A 33 -22.58 -35.43 -11.95
CA PHE A 33 -21.56 -34.39 -11.95
C PHE A 33 -20.54 -34.62 -13.08
N GLU A 34 -19.99 -35.82 -13.17
CA GLU A 34 -18.94 -36.18 -14.13
C GLU A 34 -19.44 -36.02 -15.58
N LYS A 35 -20.68 -36.44 -15.85
CA LYS A 35 -21.33 -36.28 -17.16
C LYS A 35 -21.53 -34.82 -17.60
N TYR A 36 -21.74 -33.88 -16.67
CA TYR A 36 -21.84 -32.45 -16.99
C TYR A 36 -20.48 -31.78 -17.05
N TYR A 37 -19.54 -32.24 -16.23
CA TYR A 37 -18.17 -31.74 -16.20
C TYR A 37 -17.46 -31.98 -17.53
N ASP A 38 -17.61 -33.17 -18.13
CA ASP A 38 -17.05 -33.52 -19.44
C ASP A 38 -17.55 -32.62 -20.59
N LYS A 39 -18.68 -31.94 -20.39
CA LYS A 39 -19.27 -31.02 -21.39
C LYS A 39 -18.76 -29.59 -21.26
N ILE A 40 -18.03 -29.26 -20.19
CA ILE A 40 -17.48 -27.93 -19.97
C ILE A 40 -16.22 -27.79 -20.83
N PRO A 41 -16.18 -26.88 -21.81
CA PRO A 41 -14.97 -26.66 -22.59
C PRO A 41 -13.86 -26.10 -21.69
N GLU A 42 -12.67 -26.71 -21.73
CA GLU A 42 -11.50 -26.18 -21.03
C GLU A 42 -10.94 -24.95 -21.75
N PHE A 43 -11.46 -23.77 -21.44
CA PHE A 43 -10.86 -22.52 -21.91
C PHE A 43 -9.61 -22.21 -21.08
N LYS A 44 -8.46 -22.59 -21.63
CA LYS A 44 -7.16 -22.12 -21.13
C LYS A 44 -7.00 -20.64 -21.49
N ILE A 45 -7.53 -19.76 -20.65
CA ILE A 45 -7.41 -18.30 -20.80
C ILE A 45 -5.93 -17.98 -20.89
N ARG A 46 -5.47 -17.59 -22.09
CA ARG A 46 -4.12 -17.08 -22.26
C ARG A 46 -4.11 -15.66 -21.70
N PRO A 47 -3.13 -15.30 -20.85
CA PRO A 47 -3.01 -13.93 -20.39
C PRO A 47 -2.81 -13.03 -21.62
N GLU A 48 -3.75 -12.10 -21.81
CA GLU A 48 -3.67 -11.11 -22.87
C GLU A 48 -2.45 -10.24 -22.63
N LYS A 49 -1.55 -10.19 -23.62
CA LYS A 49 -0.38 -9.31 -23.55
C LYS A 49 -0.86 -7.89 -23.81
N VAL A 50 -1.05 -7.13 -22.73
CA VAL A 50 -1.39 -5.71 -22.77
C VAL A 50 -0.33 -4.97 -23.58
N ARG A 51 -0.72 -4.22 -24.62
CA ARG A 51 0.20 -3.40 -25.40
C ARG A 51 0.47 -2.08 -24.67
N TYR A 52 1.66 -1.52 -24.88
CA TYR A 52 2.07 -0.26 -24.25
C TYR A 52 1.14 0.92 -24.59
N ASP A 53 0.50 0.90 -25.76
CA ASP A 53 -0.44 1.96 -26.17
C ASP A 53 -1.80 1.91 -25.44
N ASP A 54 -2.15 0.76 -24.86
CA ASP A 54 -3.45 0.53 -24.21
C ASP A 54 -3.49 1.01 -22.76
N TYR A 55 -2.34 1.40 -22.19
CA TYR A 55 -2.27 1.94 -20.84
C TYR A 55 -1.47 3.24 -20.77
N ARG A 56 -2.14 4.31 -20.34
CA ARG A 56 -1.49 5.58 -20.03
C ARG A 56 -1.02 5.56 -18.58
N MET A 57 0.17 5.02 -18.34
CA MET A 57 0.88 5.34 -17.10
C MET A 57 1.16 6.84 -17.14
N ARG A 58 0.56 7.57 -16.20
CA ARG A 58 0.92 8.97 -16.01
C ARG A 58 2.35 8.92 -15.48
N ASP A 59 3.31 9.43 -16.24
CA ASP A 59 4.68 9.66 -15.80
C ASP A 59 4.65 10.75 -14.71
N THR A 60 4.14 10.39 -13.53
CA THR A 60 4.39 11.16 -12.34
C THR A 60 5.75 10.72 -11.86
N ASP A 61 6.74 11.58 -12.06
CA ASP A 61 7.92 11.60 -11.21
C ASP A 61 7.38 11.45 -9.78
N PHE A 62 7.79 10.40 -9.06
CA PHE A 62 7.36 10.10 -7.68
C PHE A 62 7.87 11.18 -6.69
N SER A 63 7.73 12.45 -7.04
CA SER A 63 7.91 13.60 -6.19
C SER A 63 6.59 13.82 -5.44
N PHE A 64 6.61 13.56 -4.14
CA PHE A 64 5.50 13.90 -3.25
C PHE A 64 5.52 15.40 -2.94
N THR A 65 5.66 16.23 -3.97
CA THR A 65 5.61 17.69 -3.83
C THR A 65 4.19 18.13 -4.10
N PHE A 66 3.50 18.59 -3.06
CA PHE A 66 2.13 19.06 -3.19
C PHE A 66 2.06 20.29 -4.09
N ASN A 67 1.13 20.31 -5.03
CA ASN A 67 0.85 21.52 -5.80
C ASN A 67 0.31 22.61 -4.86
N LYS A 68 0.54 23.91 -5.14
CA LYS A 68 -0.01 25.05 -4.37
C LYS A 68 -1.53 24.95 -4.16
N LYS A 69 -2.26 24.33 -5.09
CA LYS A 69 -3.72 24.10 -4.95
C LYS A 69 -4.03 22.95 -3.97
N GLU A 70 -3.25 21.88 -3.97
CA GLU A 70 -3.38 20.74 -3.06
C GLU A 70 -2.95 21.10 -1.65
N ALA A 71 -1.85 21.86 -1.51
CA ALA A 71 -1.40 22.40 -0.23
C ALA A 71 -2.49 23.25 0.44
N LYS A 72 -3.20 24.09 -0.34
CA LYS A 72 -4.35 24.86 0.17
C LYS A 72 -5.49 23.98 0.66
N ASN A 73 -5.79 22.88 -0.04
CA ASN A 73 -6.81 21.93 0.41
C ASN A 73 -6.40 21.19 1.68
N ILE A 74 -5.12 20.80 1.82
CA ILE A 74 -4.57 20.20 3.05
C ILE A 74 -4.65 21.16 4.22
N THR A 75 -4.33 22.45 4.02
CA THR A 75 -4.44 23.46 5.10
C THR A 75 -5.88 23.84 5.43
N LYS A 76 -6.82 23.65 4.49
CA LYS A 76 -8.22 24.08 4.65
C LYS A 76 -9.08 22.99 5.28
N HIS A 77 -8.72 21.72 5.08
CA HIS A 77 -9.30 20.61 5.82
C HIS A 77 -8.55 20.46 7.14
N GLU A 78 -8.98 21.22 8.15
CA GLU A 78 -8.62 20.93 9.53
C GLU A 78 -9.13 19.52 9.82
N PHE A 79 -8.20 18.59 9.99
CA PHE A 79 -8.55 17.21 10.32
C PHE A 79 -9.40 17.23 11.60
N THR A 80 -10.58 16.63 11.55
CA THR A 80 -11.55 16.62 12.68
C THR A 80 -11.10 15.70 13.83
N TYR A 81 -9.83 15.29 13.85
CA TYR A 81 -9.29 14.50 14.94
C TYR A 81 -8.95 15.44 16.10
N ALA A 82 -9.36 15.03 17.29
CA ALA A 82 -8.96 15.72 18.51
C ALA A 82 -7.44 15.61 18.69
N ASP A 83 -6.83 16.67 19.23
CA ASP A 83 -5.45 16.63 19.68
C ASP A 83 -5.31 15.54 20.76
N PRO A 84 -4.46 14.52 20.55
CA PRO A 84 -4.30 13.44 21.51
C PRO A 84 -3.57 13.88 22.79
N ILE A 85 -2.94 15.06 22.82
CA ILE A 85 -2.27 15.59 24.00
C ILE A 85 -3.31 16.24 24.94
N PRO A 86 -3.46 15.73 26.18
CA PRO A 86 -4.36 16.34 27.16
C PRO A 86 -4.04 17.83 27.39
N ALA A 87 -5.08 18.66 27.53
CA ALA A 87 -4.92 20.11 27.64
C ALA A 87 -3.99 20.53 28.81
N SER A 88 -4.02 19.81 29.93
CA SER A 88 -3.15 20.07 31.10
C SER A 88 -1.68 19.73 30.87
N MET A 89 -1.37 18.94 29.83
CA MET A 89 -0.01 18.46 29.53
C MET A 89 0.62 19.16 28.32
N ARG A 90 -0.11 20.04 27.61
CA ARG A 90 0.37 20.71 26.38
C ARG A 90 1.61 21.58 26.56
N SER A 91 1.86 22.07 27.78
CA SER A 91 3.06 22.85 28.10
C SER A 91 4.32 21.98 28.25
N VAL A 92 4.17 20.65 28.39
CA VAL A 92 5.27 19.73 28.60
C VAL A 92 5.85 19.30 27.26
N ARG A 93 7.16 19.49 27.08
CA ARG A 93 7.86 19.07 25.86
C ARG A 93 8.03 17.55 25.85
N LEU A 94 7.34 16.89 24.92
CA LEU A 94 7.40 15.43 24.75
C LEU A 94 8.81 14.93 24.40
N GLU A 95 9.59 15.73 23.68
CA GLU A 95 10.95 15.40 23.27
C GLU A 95 11.88 15.21 24.47
N ASP A 96 11.78 16.08 25.47
CA ASP A 96 12.56 15.99 26.71
C ASP A 96 12.21 14.71 27.50
N LEU A 97 10.93 14.37 27.55
CA LEU A 97 10.44 13.17 28.23
C LEU A 97 10.85 11.88 27.51
N ALA A 98 10.85 11.89 26.18
CA ALA A 98 11.19 10.74 25.36
C ALA A 98 12.71 10.49 25.29
N ALA A 99 13.54 11.51 25.52
CA ALA A 99 14.99 11.40 25.44
C ALA A 99 15.61 10.51 26.54
N VAL A 100 14.93 10.37 27.68
CA VAL A 100 15.46 9.69 28.87
C VAL A 100 14.60 8.48 29.22
N ASP A 101 15.23 7.38 29.64
CA ASP A 101 14.50 6.18 30.08
C ASP A 101 14.08 6.26 31.56
N ILE A 102 13.35 7.32 31.91
CA ILE A 102 12.74 7.50 33.23
C ILE A 102 11.23 7.63 33.05
N ASN A 103 10.45 7.29 34.07
CA ASN A 103 9.02 7.50 34.06
C ASN A 103 8.72 9.01 34.02
N TRP A 104 7.93 9.44 33.03
CA TRP A 104 7.61 10.86 32.84
C TRP A 104 6.96 11.52 34.06
N ARG A 105 6.26 10.75 34.91
CA ARG A 105 5.67 11.25 36.16
C ARG A 105 6.71 11.86 37.11
N MET A 106 7.96 11.42 37.00
CA MET A 106 9.09 11.92 37.79
C MET A 106 9.78 13.15 37.15
N LEU A 107 9.49 13.45 35.88
CA LEU A 107 10.20 14.46 35.10
C LEU A 107 9.41 15.76 34.93
N THR A 108 8.13 15.77 35.29
CA THR A 108 7.26 16.96 35.24
C THR A 108 6.36 17.04 36.46
N MET A 109 5.91 18.25 36.79
CA MET A 109 4.89 18.50 37.81
C MET A 109 3.46 18.50 37.24
N ALA A 110 3.31 18.62 35.91
CA ALA A 110 2.00 18.60 35.27
C ALA A 110 1.34 17.22 35.40
N ARG A 111 0.02 17.21 35.60
CA ARG A 111 -0.77 15.98 35.77
C ARG A 111 -2.01 16.00 34.85
N PRO A 112 -2.32 14.89 34.19
CA PRO A 112 -3.60 14.68 33.50
C PRO A 112 -4.78 14.74 34.48
N ASN A 113 -5.95 15.15 34.01
CA ASN A 113 -7.11 15.35 34.89
C ASN A 113 -7.83 14.04 35.22
N ASN A 114 -7.71 13.04 34.36
CA ASN A 114 -8.34 11.75 34.52
C ASN A 114 -7.38 10.62 34.13
N LYS A 115 -7.73 9.38 34.53
CA LYS A 115 -6.91 8.20 34.26
C LYS A 115 -6.75 7.91 32.76
N LEU A 116 -7.78 8.18 31.97
CA LEU A 116 -7.75 7.97 30.51
C LEU A 116 -6.69 8.86 29.84
N GLU A 117 -6.68 10.15 30.16
CA GLU A 117 -5.68 11.12 29.69
C GLU A 117 -4.28 10.74 30.16
N GLU A 118 -4.15 10.16 31.36
CA GLU A 118 -2.88 9.66 31.87
C GLU A 118 -2.35 8.47 31.08
N ASP A 119 -3.22 7.51 30.74
CA ASP A 119 -2.88 6.38 29.90
C ASP A 119 -2.53 6.83 28.46
N ILE A 120 -3.31 7.76 27.90
CA ILE A 120 -3.04 8.36 26.58
C ILE A 120 -1.68 9.06 26.58
N PHE A 121 -1.42 9.94 27.54
CA PHE A 121 -0.16 10.67 27.61
C PHE A 121 1.03 9.73 27.81
N SER A 122 0.88 8.71 28.67
CA SER A 122 1.91 7.68 28.85
C SER A 122 2.24 6.95 27.55
N ARG A 123 1.22 6.62 26.75
CA ARG A 123 1.41 5.99 25.45
C ARG A 123 2.09 6.90 24.44
N ILE A 124 1.77 8.20 24.43
CA ILE A 124 2.43 9.19 23.56
C ILE A 124 3.91 9.30 23.90
N VAL A 125 4.27 9.36 25.19
CA VAL A 125 5.68 9.39 25.62
C VAL A 125 6.40 8.11 25.21
N GLU A 126 5.79 6.95 25.39
CA GLU A 126 6.34 5.66 24.96
C GLU A 126 6.58 5.60 23.45
N LEU A 127 5.62 6.08 22.64
CA LEU A 127 5.78 6.20 21.19
C LEU A 127 6.95 7.12 20.83
N GLY A 128 7.14 8.22 21.56
CA GLY A 128 8.31 9.09 21.43
C GLY A 128 9.63 8.35 21.66
N LYS A 129 9.71 7.56 22.74
CA LYS A 129 10.89 6.73 23.04
C LYS A 129 11.18 5.73 21.92
N LEU A 130 10.14 5.00 21.48
CA LEU A 130 10.25 4.03 20.39
C LEU A 130 10.71 4.69 19.09
N ARG A 131 10.16 5.86 18.75
CA ARG A 131 10.58 6.63 17.58
C ARG A 131 12.07 6.98 17.64
N LEU A 132 12.57 7.47 18.78
CA LEU A 132 13.99 7.80 18.94
C LEU A 132 14.89 6.56 18.84
N ASN A 133 14.43 5.42 19.38
CA ASN A 133 15.15 4.16 19.27
C ASN A 133 15.22 3.68 17.81
N THR A 134 14.11 3.74 17.08
CA THR A 134 14.07 3.41 15.64
C THR A 134 14.99 4.33 14.86
N GLN A 135 14.98 5.63 15.10
CA GLN A 135 15.86 6.57 14.41
C GLN A 135 17.34 6.27 14.65
N LYS A 136 17.74 5.96 15.90
CA LYS A 136 19.11 5.56 16.23
C LYS A 136 19.50 4.25 15.54
N PHE A 137 18.57 3.30 15.49
CA PHE A 137 18.77 2.03 14.79
C PHE A 137 18.98 2.24 13.28
N GLU A 138 18.09 2.98 12.64
CA GLU A 138 18.17 3.32 11.21
C GLU A 138 19.48 4.06 10.87
N ALA A 139 19.89 5.02 11.70
CA ALA A 139 21.15 5.75 11.51
C ALA A 139 22.37 4.80 11.58
N LYS A 140 22.37 3.85 12.54
CA LYS A 140 23.43 2.84 12.66
C LYS A 140 23.47 1.92 11.44
N VAL A 141 22.30 1.50 10.97
CA VAL A 141 22.15 0.64 9.79
C VAL A 141 22.61 1.38 8.52
N LEU A 142 22.25 2.64 8.36
CA LEU A 142 22.68 3.48 7.25
C LEU A 142 24.20 3.70 7.27
N ALA A 143 24.79 3.96 8.45
CA ALA A 143 26.23 4.08 8.59
C ALA A 143 26.96 2.76 8.26
N SER A 144 26.40 1.61 8.67
CA SER A 144 26.99 0.30 8.33
C SER A 144 26.90 -0.03 6.84
N THR A 145 25.85 0.42 6.15
CA THR A 145 25.65 0.16 4.71
C THR A 145 26.44 1.11 3.83
N ALA A 146 26.64 2.36 4.23
CA ALA A 146 27.56 3.26 3.57
C ALA A 146 28.99 2.69 3.48
N ASN A 147 29.38 1.88 4.47
CA ASN A 147 30.66 1.18 4.50
C ASN A 147 30.63 -0.22 3.82
N ALA A 148 29.46 -0.72 3.43
CA ALA A 148 29.30 -2.03 2.80
C ALA A 148 29.38 -1.93 1.26
N ALA A 149 29.97 -2.94 0.62
CA ALA A 149 30.05 -2.99 -0.84
C ALA A 149 28.64 -2.92 -1.48
N PRO A 150 28.44 -2.09 -2.53
CA PRO A 150 27.19 -2.05 -3.26
C PRO A 150 26.82 -3.45 -3.78
N GLY A 151 25.61 -3.94 -3.47
CA GLY A 151 25.11 -5.25 -3.91
C GLY A 151 25.30 -6.41 -2.93
N SER A 152 25.78 -6.17 -1.71
CA SER A 152 25.76 -7.18 -0.64
C SER A 152 24.34 -7.64 -0.30
N GLN A 153 24.20 -8.87 0.22
CA GLN A 153 22.92 -9.39 0.71
C GLN A 153 22.30 -8.50 1.79
N SER A 154 23.13 -7.86 2.62
CA SER A 154 22.68 -6.88 3.62
C SER A 154 22.07 -5.63 3.00
N ASN A 155 22.62 -5.13 1.88
CA ASN A 155 22.03 -4.01 1.15
C ASN A 155 20.67 -4.37 0.52
N ALA A 156 20.52 -5.62 0.04
CA ALA A 156 19.26 -6.09 -0.53
C ALA A 156 18.14 -6.24 0.51
N THR A 157 18.43 -6.82 1.69
CA THR A 157 17.43 -6.93 2.78
C THR A 157 17.00 -5.57 3.31
N LEU A 158 17.91 -4.60 3.38
CA LEU A 158 17.61 -3.25 3.84
C LEU A 158 16.80 -2.43 2.82
N ALA A 159 17.05 -2.65 1.52
CA ALA A 159 16.20 -2.10 0.47
C ALA A 159 14.78 -2.68 0.51
N ASN A 160 14.64 -4.00 0.77
CA ASN A 160 13.34 -4.66 0.89
C ASN A 160 12.56 -4.19 2.13
N MET A 161 13.24 -3.82 3.22
CA MET A 161 12.60 -3.21 4.40
C MET A 161 12.29 -1.71 4.22
N GLY A 162 12.57 -1.12 3.06
CA GLY A 162 12.31 0.29 2.77
C GLY A 162 13.26 1.28 3.47
N ILE A 163 14.31 0.79 4.12
CA ILE A 163 15.28 1.61 4.86
C ILE A 163 16.23 2.34 3.91
N ILE A 164 16.53 1.75 2.75
CA ILE A 164 17.44 2.32 1.74
C ILE A 164 16.80 2.24 0.36
N VAL A 165 16.82 3.35 -0.39
CA VAL A 165 16.38 3.37 -1.79
C VAL A 165 17.58 3.14 -2.69
N SER A 166 17.66 1.95 -3.29
CA SER A 166 18.62 1.62 -4.33
C SER A 166 18.16 2.24 -5.66
N LYS A 167 18.83 3.31 -6.11
CA LYS A 167 18.67 3.80 -7.49
C LYS A 167 19.57 2.98 -8.40
N ASN A 168 19.02 1.95 -9.03
CA ASN A 168 19.71 1.29 -10.13
C ASN A 168 19.70 2.20 -11.37
N LYS A 169 20.88 2.48 -11.91
CA LYS A 169 21.11 3.25 -13.14
C LYS A 169 20.54 2.61 -14.42
N ARG A 170 19.89 1.45 -14.32
CA ARG A 170 19.28 0.75 -15.46
C ARG A 170 17.81 1.14 -15.54
N GLY A 171 17.59 2.20 -16.30
CA GLY A 171 16.26 2.55 -16.79
C GLY A 171 15.64 1.35 -17.52
N VAL A 172 14.36 1.17 -17.21
CA VAL A 172 13.27 0.67 -18.05
C VAL A 172 13.65 0.34 -19.49
N THR A 173 13.44 -0.92 -19.87
CA THR A 173 13.07 -1.31 -21.24
C THR A 173 11.59 -1.66 -21.25
#